data_AF-A0A093VH76-F1
#
_entry.id   AF-A0A093VH76-F1
#
_cell.length_a   1.000
_cell.length_b   1.000
_cell.length_c   1.000
_cell.angle_alpha   90.00
_cell.angle_beta   90.00
_cell.angle_gamma   90.00
#
_symmetry.space_group_name_H-M   'P 1'
#
loop_
_entity.id
_entity.type
_entity.pdbx_description
1 polymer ?
#
loop_
_entity_poly.entity_id
_entity_poly.type
_entity_poly.pdbx_seq_one_letter_code
_entity_poly.pdbx_strand_id
1 'polypeptide(L)'
;MLRLWYATPRCAGYWGTSETLLPVYQDVEKAFAKHSDVDTVVNFASSRSVYSSTMELMELPQVRTIAIIAEGVPERRAREIMVVAKEKGITIIGPATVGGIKPGAFKIGNTGGMMDNIVASKLYRKGSVGYVSKSGGMSNELNNIVCQNADGVHEGVAIGGDRYPGTTFIDHLLRYQADPDCKILLLLGENGIITKPIVAWAIGTCASMFKTEVQFGHAGASANSQLETAVEKNKHMRAAGFYVPDTFEELPQVLNNLYKKLVADGTIATFKEPVIPKIPMDYSWAQELGLIRKPAAFISTISDDRGQELLYAGLPISDVFREDIGIGGVMSLLWFRRRLPPYASKFLEMVLMLTADHGPAVSGAMNTIITTRAGKDLISALVSGLLTIGSRFGGALDGAAEEFTKAFDKGMSPREFVDTMRKENKLIPGIGHKVKSRNNPDLRVELVKEYVTKHFPTHKLLDYAIAVETVTTSKKDNLILNVDGCVAVCFVDLLRNSGAFSAEEAEDYLRMGVLNGLFVLGRSIGLIAHYLDQKRLRTGLYRHPWDDITYLLPNISKGAPGAEGRVEVSI
;
A
#
# COMPACT_ATOMS: atom_id res chain seq x y z
N MET A 1 21.05 -20.32 -1.81
CA MET A 1 20.50 -19.01 -1.36
C MET A 1 19.59 -18.48 -2.48
N LEU A 2 18.26 -18.43 -2.31
CA LEU A 2 17.36 -17.81 -3.30
C LEU A 2 17.43 -16.27 -3.17
N ARG A 3 17.51 -15.53 -4.27
CA ARG A 3 17.48 -14.06 -4.29
C ARG A 3 16.42 -13.56 -5.25
N LEU A 4 15.57 -12.66 -4.76
CA LEU A 4 14.38 -12.10 -5.42
C LEU A 4 14.69 -10.76 -6.09
N TRP A 5 14.04 -10.52 -7.24
CA TRP A 5 14.18 -9.31 -8.06
C TRP A 5 12.98 -8.37 -7.85
N TYR A 6 13.09 -7.37 -6.96
CA TYR A 6 12.14 -6.24 -6.89
C TYR A 6 12.77 -4.91 -6.44
N ALA A 7 12.26 -3.80 -7.00
CA ALA A 7 12.78 -2.43 -7.10
C ALA A 7 13.21 -1.63 -5.83
N THR A 8 13.50 -2.27 -4.70
CA THR A 8 14.18 -1.65 -3.55
C THR A 8 15.62 -2.16 -3.49
N PRO A 9 16.64 -1.33 -3.20
CA PRO A 9 18.04 -1.74 -3.30
C PRO A 9 18.40 -2.90 -2.36
N ARG A 10 17.57 -3.17 -1.34
CA ARG A 10 17.67 -4.31 -0.43
C ARG A 10 16.27 -4.80 -0.06
N CYS A 11 16.04 -6.11 -0.17
CA CYS A 11 14.85 -6.78 0.36
C CYS A 11 15.18 -7.39 1.72
N ALA A 12 14.33 -7.18 2.72
CA ALA A 12 14.48 -7.82 4.02
C ALA A 12 13.87 -9.23 3.99
N GLY A 13 14.60 -10.21 4.52
CA GLY A 13 14.11 -11.57 4.74
C GLY A 13 14.55 -12.08 6.11
N TYR A 14 14.04 -13.23 6.52
CA TYR A 14 14.39 -13.85 7.80
C TYR A 14 15.35 -15.02 7.63
N TRP A 15 16.38 -15.05 8.47
CA TRP A 15 17.22 -16.21 8.72
C TRP A 15 16.97 -16.72 10.14
N GLY A 16 16.04 -17.65 10.27
CA GLY A 16 15.49 -18.06 11.57
C GLY A 16 14.71 -16.90 12.19
N THR A 17 15.23 -16.33 13.28
CA THR A 17 14.63 -15.18 13.97
C THR A 17 15.33 -13.85 13.65
N SER A 18 16.45 -13.89 12.92
CA SER A 18 17.23 -12.70 12.58
C SER A 18 16.82 -12.16 11.22
N GLU A 19 16.62 -10.85 11.14
CA GLU A 19 16.45 -10.19 9.85
C GLU A 19 17.78 -10.14 9.09
N THR A 20 17.72 -10.38 7.79
CA THR A 20 18.85 -10.26 6.86
C THR A 20 18.46 -9.46 5.64
N LEU A 21 19.45 -8.79 5.03
CA LEU A 21 19.25 -7.98 3.85
C LEU A 21 19.78 -8.72 2.63
N LEU A 22 18.90 -8.97 1.66
CA LEU A 22 19.27 -9.53 0.37
C LEU A 22 19.44 -8.38 -0.65
N PRO A 23 20.57 -8.31 -1.36
CA PRO A 23 20.78 -7.27 -2.36
C PRO A 23 19.87 -7.51 -3.56
N VAL A 24 19.29 -6.42 -4.08
CA VAL A 24 18.51 -6.47 -5.32
C VAL A 24 19.16 -5.62 -6.39
N TYR A 25 19.15 -6.13 -7.60
CA TYR A 25 19.77 -5.52 -8.77
C TYR A 25 18.72 -5.20 -9.82
N GLN A 26 18.99 -4.18 -10.64
CA GLN A 26 18.22 -3.90 -11.85
C GLN A 26 18.80 -4.64 -13.05
N ASP A 27 20.10 -4.89 -13.05
CA ASP A 27 20.84 -5.53 -14.14
C ASP A 27 21.36 -6.91 -13.73
N VAL A 28 21.15 -7.90 -14.59
CA VAL A 28 21.59 -9.28 -14.38
C VAL A 28 23.11 -9.38 -14.30
N GLU A 29 23.82 -8.77 -15.26
CA GLU A 29 25.28 -8.78 -15.31
C GLU A 29 25.92 -8.24 -14.02
N LYS A 30 25.38 -7.15 -13.45
CA LYS A 30 25.88 -6.57 -12.19
C LYS A 30 25.66 -7.50 -10.99
N ALA A 31 24.54 -8.23 -10.98
CA ALA A 31 24.26 -9.19 -9.92
C ALA A 31 25.28 -10.34 -9.96
N PHE A 32 25.52 -10.88 -11.15
CA PHE A 32 26.43 -12.00 -11.39
C PHE A 32 27.90 -11.60 -11.17
N ALA A 33 28.30 -10.40 -11.60
CA ALA A 33 29.64 -9.87 -11.34
C ALA A 33 29.97 -9.74 -9.84
N LYS A 34 28.96 -9.46 -8.99
CA LYS A 34 29.14 -9.37 -7.53
C LYS A 34 28.99 -10.71 -6.80
N HIS A 35 28.44 -11.72 -7.46
CA HIS A 35 28.05 -13.00 -6.86
C HIS A 35 28.44 -14.15 -7.79
N SER A 36 29.76 -14.37 -7.90
CA SER A 36 30.35 -15.40 -8.74
C SER A 36 30.08 -16.83 -8.26
N ASP A 37 29.58 -16.98 -7.02
CA ASP A 37 29.17 -18.24 -6.40
C ASP A 37 27.78 -18.71 -6.83
N VAL A 38 27.02 -17.88 -7.56
CA VAL A 38 25.67 -18.21 -8.02
C VAL A 38 25.73 -19.00 -9.32
N ASP A 39 25.22 -20.22 -9.27
CA ASP A 39 25.11 -21.13 -10.42
C ASP A 39 23.66 -21.49 -10.81
N THR A 40 22.70 -21.13 -9.96
CA THR A 40 21.29 -21.52 -10.07
C THR A 40 20.41 -20.28 -10.06
N VAL A 41 19.48 -20.20 -11.02
CA VAL A 41 18.54 -19.08 -11.16
C VAL A 41 17.10 -19.58 -11.10
N VAL A 42 16.27 -18.91 -10.29
CA VAL A 42 14.82 -19.15 -10.26
C VAL A 42 14.14 -18.00 -10.99
N ASN A 43 13.68 -18.26 -12.21
CA ASN A 43 13.10 -17.26 -13.09
C ASN A 43 11.58 -17.17 -12.90
N PHE A 44 11.15 -16.13 -12.20
CA PHE A 44 9.75 -15.75 -11.98
C PHE A 44 9.21 -14.75 -13.01
N ALA A 45 9.94 -14.49 -14.11
CA ALA A 45 9.45 -13.62 -15.17
C ALA A 45 8.13 -14.16 -15.74
N SER A 46 7.21 -13.25 -16.12
CA SER A 46 5.95 -13.66 -16.74
C SER A 46 6.17 -14.39 -18.08
N SER A 47 5.17 -15.14 -18.56
CA SER A 47 5.24 -15.84 -19.86
C SER A 47 5.61 -14.94 -21.05
N ARG A 48 5.36 -13.63 -20.95
CA ARG A 48 5.72 -12.62 -21.96
C ARG A 48 7.21 -12.27 -21.98
N SER A 49 7.90 -12.39 -20.86
CA SER A 49 9.29 -11.92 -20.66
C SER A 49 10.27 -13.06 -20.35
N VAL A 50 9.75 -14.26 -20.08
CA VAL A 50 10.55 -15.40 -19.66
C VAL A 50 11.51 -15.88 -20.76
N TYR A 51 11.13 -15.75 -22.02
CA TYR A 51 12.01 -16.09 -23.14
C TYR A 51 13.26 -15.21 -23.16
N SER A 52 13.09 -13.88 -23.25
CA SER A 52 14.24 -12.96 -23.34
C SER A 52 15.11 -13.03 -22.09
N SER A 53 14.51 -13.06 -20.89
CA SER A 53 15.27 -13.18 -19.63
C SER A 53 16.05 -14.49 -19.53
N THR A 54 15.48 -15.62 -19.97
CA THR A 54 16.19 -16.90 -19.94
C THR A 54 17.34 -16.92 -20.94
N MET A 55 17.15 -16.36 -22.15
CA MET A 55 18.22 -16.25 -23.15
C MET A 55 19.38 -15.39 -22.64
N GLU A 56 19.09 -14.24 -22.00
CA GLU A 56 20.11 -13.39 -21.36
C GLU A 56 20.87 -14.14 -20.25
N LEU A 57 20.15 -14.86 -19.38
CA LEU A 57 20.76 -15.65 -18.30
C LEU A 57 21.69 -16.75 -18.84
N MET A 58 21.38 -17.35 -20.00
CA MET A 58 22.21 -18.37 -20.63
C MET A 58 23.47 -17.81 -21.30
N GLU A 59 23.63 -16.49 -21.44
CA GLU A 59 24.90 -15.88 -21.85
C GLU A 59 25.91 -15.79 -20.72
N LEU A 60 25.47 -15.94 -19.47
CA LEU A 60 26.34 -15.88 -18.30
C LEU A 60 27.00 -17.26 -18.06
N PRO A 61 28.34 -17.36 -18.13
CA PRO A 61 29.05 -18.64 -18.09
C PRO A 61 28.95 -19.38 -16.74
N GLN A 62 28.60 -18.68 -15.67
CA GLN A 62 28.44 -19.30 -14.34
C GLN A 62 27.08 -19.99 -14.14
N VAL A 63 26.07 -19.69 -14.97
CA VAL A 63 24.74 -20.28 -14.84
C VAL A 63 24.76 -21.74 -15.31
N ARG A 64 24.37 -22.66 -14.42
CA ARG A 64 24.28 -24.10 -14.70
C ARG A 64 22.87 -24.63 -14.64
N THR A 65 21.99 -23.98 -13.88
CA THR A 65 20.58 -24.39 -13.75
C THR A 65 19.66 -23.19 -13.76
N ILE A 66 18.60 -23.24 -14.57
CA ILE A 66 17.54 -22.23 -14.58
C ILE A 66 16.20 -22.94 -14.36
N ALA A 67 15.49 -22.55 -13.31
CA ALA A 67 14.11 -22.98 -13.08
C ALA A 67 13.14 -21.95 -13.65
N ILE A 68 12.29 -22.34 -14.59
CA ILE A 68 11.34 -21.47 -15.28
C ILE A 68 9.94 -21.69 -14.70
N ILE A 69 9.47 -20.76 -13.87
CA ILE A 69 8.21 -20.92 -13.14
C ILE A 69 6.99 -20.61 -14.02
N ALA A 70 7.13 -19.71 -15.00
CA ALA A 70 6.03 -19.24 -15.82
C ALA A 70 5.27 -20.36 -16.53
N GLU A 71 3.94 -20.32 -16.42
CA GLU A 71 3.03 -21.12 -17.22
C GLU A 71 2.62 -20.38 -18.50
N GLY A 72 2.28 -21.11 -19.57
CA GLY A 72 1.81 -20.53 -20.83
C GLY A 72 2.93 -19.95 -21.71
N VAL A 73 4.14 -20.54 -21.65
CA VAL A 73 5.22 -20.20 -22.56
C VAL A 73 4.91 -20.79 -23.94
N PRO A 74 4.95 -20.01 -25.04
CA PRO A 74 4.69 -20.56 -26.37
C PRO A 74 5.62 -21.73 -26.69
N GLU A 75 5.09 -22.84 -27.20
CA GLU A 75 5.84 -24.08 -27.45
C GLU A 75 7.10 -23.86 -28.31
N ARG A 76 7.03 -22.95 -29.29
CA ARG A 76 8.19 -22.55 -30.09
C ARG A 76 9.32 -21.97 -29.23
N ARG A 77 8.98 -21.07 -28.29
CA ARG A 77 9.97 -20.44 -27.40
C ARG A 77 10.54 -21.43 -26.41
N ALA A 78 9.72 -22.33 -25.88
CA ALA A 78 10.19 -23.43 -25.02
C ALA A 78 11.21 -24.33 -25.76
N ARG A 79 10.93 -24.69 -27.03
CA ARG A 79 11.87 -25.45 -27.86
C ARG A 79 13.17 -24.69 -28.15
N GLU A 80 13.09 -23.40 -28.46
CA GLU A 80 14.27 -22.56 -28.68
C GLU A 80 15.15 -22.51 -27.41
N ILE A 81 14.55 -22.31 -26.23
CA ILE A 81 15.26 -22.37 -24.94
C ILE A 81 15.92 -23.73 -24.74
N MET A 82 15.18 -24.82 -24.97
CA MET A 82 15.67 -26.19 -24.78
C MET A 82 16.90 -26.49 -25.65
N VAL A 83 16.90 -26.07 -26.92
CA VAL A 83 18.03 -26.28 -27.84
C VAL A 83 19.26 -25.53 -27.35
N VAL A 84 19.13 -24.24 -27.05
CA VAL A 84 20.26 -23.41 -26.61
C VAL A 84 20.80 -23.88 -25.26
N ALA A 85 19.92 -24.27 -24.34
CA ALA A 85 20.32 -24.82 -23.05
C ALA A 85 21.12 -26.11 -23.21
N LYS A 86 20.71 -27.00 -24.13
CA LYS A 86 21.44 -28.24 -24.43
C LYS A 86 22.81 -27.97 -25.03
N GLU A 87 22.92 -27.02 -25.96
CA GLU A 87 24.19 -26.61 -26.58
C GLU A 87 25.17 -26.04 -25.54
N LYS A 88 24.66 -25.28 -24.57
CA LYS A 88 25.44 -24.66 -23.49
C LYS A 88 25.63 -25.56 -22.26
N GLY A 89 25.02 -26.74 -22.22
CA GLY A 89 25.08 -27.64 -21.06
C GLY A 89 24.36 -27.11 -19.81
N ILE A 90 23.35 -26.25 -19.97
CA ILE A 90 22.56 -25.65 -18.89
C ILE A 90 21.31 -26.51 -18.63
N THR A 91 21.04 -26.84 -17.37
CA THR A 91 19.84 -27.59 -16.97
C THR A 91 18.65 -26.64 -16.85
N ILE A 92 17.54 -26.93 -17.54
CA ILE A 92 16.31 -26.15 -17.47
C ILE A 92 15.20 -26.95 -16.77
N ILE A 93 14.77 -26.53 -15.59
CA ILE A 93 13.63 -27.13 -14.89
C ILE A 93 12.38 -26.30 -15.20
N GLY A 94 11.41 -26.84 -15.93
CA GLY A 94 10.26 -26.10 -16.47
C GLY A 94 10.32 -25.95 -17.99
N PRO A 95 9.51 -25.07 -18.62
CA PRO A 95 8.58 -24.12 -18.01
C PRO A 95 7.37 -24.77 -17.33
N ALA A 96 6.48 -23.94 -16.77
CA ALA A 96 5.27 -24.38 -16.09
C ALA A 96 5.53 -25.35 -14.93
N THR A 97 6.45 -24.99 -14.04
CA THR A 97 6.83 -25.80 -12.89
C THR A 97 6.87 -24.99 -11.59
N VAL A 98 6.65 -25.68 -10.47
CA VAL A 98 6.98 -25.16 -9.13
C VAL A 98 8.48 -25.23 -8.82
N GLY A 99 9.21 -26.04 -9.58
CA GLY A 99 10.65 -26.30 -9.45
C GLY A 99 10.96 -27.71 -8.93
N GLY A 100 11.63 -27.78 -7.79
CA GLY A 100 12.11 -29.01 -7.18
C GLY A 100 12.67 -28.77 -5.78
N ILE A 101 12.85 -29.84 -5.04
CA ILE A 101 13.39 -29.83 -3.68
C ILE A 101 14.40 -30.96 -3.50
N LYS A 102 15.55 -30.61 -2.94
CA LYS A 102 16.54 -31.54 -2.41
C LYS A 102 16.57 -31.35 -0.89
N PRO A 103 15.83 -32.18 -0.12
CA PRO A 103 15.68 -32.02 1.32
C PRO A 103 17.00 -31.87 2.07
N GLY A 104 17.05 -30.89 2.99
CA GLY A 104 18.27 -30.54 3.73
C GLY A 104 19.32 -29.75 2.94
N ALA A 105 19.11 -29.48 1.65
CA ALA A 105 20.05 -28.74 0.81
C ALA A 105 19.43 -27.49 0.17
N PHE A 106 18.51 -27.66 -0.76
CA PHE A 106 17.97 -26.55 -1.55
C PHE A 106 16.53 -26.82 -2.00
N LYS A 107 15.68 -25.79 -1.95
CA LYS A 107 14.35 -25.79 -2.55
C LYS A 107 14.24 -24.67 -3.58
N ILE A 108 13.64 -24.95 -4.72
CA ILE A 108 13.40 -23.95 -5.76
C ILE A 108 12.06 -23.27 -5.47
N GLY A 109 12.09 -21.96 -5.26
CA GLY A 109 10.90 -21.12 -5.14
C GLY A 109 9.91 -21.65 -4.10
N ASN A 110 8.70 -21.95 -4.58
CA ASN A 110 7.55 -22.32 -3.74
C ASN A 110 7.42 -23.84 -3.54
N THR A 111 8.37 -24.64 -4.02
CA THR A 111 8.30 -26.10 -3.88
C THR A 111 8.22 -26.52 -2.40
N GLY A 112 7.26 -27.39 -2.07
CA GLY A 112 7.02 -27.83 -0.71
C GLY A 112 6.13 -26.88 0.13
N GLY A 113 5.78 -25.70 -0.39
CA GLY A 113 4.84 -24.78 0.26
C GLY A 113 5.37 -24.12 1.54
N MET A 114 4.43 -23.85 2.46
CA MET A 114 4.71 -23.25 3.76
C MET A 114 5.56 -24.16 4.65
N MET A 115 6.19 -23.57 5.68
CA MET A 115 7.09 -24.30 6.58
C MET A 115 6.40 -25.49 7.28
N ASP A 116 5.11 -25.36 7.62
CA ASP A 116 4.33 -26.43 8.22
C ASP A 116 4.32 -27.70 7.36
N ASN A 117 4.18 -27.56 6.04
CA ASN A 117 4.22 -28.69 5.12
C ASN A 117 5.65 -29.24 4.94
N ILE A 118 6.68 -28.38 4.95
CA ILE A 118 8.08 -28.81 4.93
C ILE A 118 8.38 -29.71 6.15
N VAL A 119 7.88 -29.34 7.33
CA VAL A 119 8.05 -30.11 8.57
C VAL A 119 7.21 -31.39 8.54
N ALA A 120 5.92 -31.30 8.19
CA ALA A 120 5.02 -32.45 8.14
C ALA A 120 5.50 -33.52 7.14
N SER A 121 6.02 -33.09 5.99
CA SER A 121 6.59 -33.98 4.96
C SER A 121 8.05 -34.37 5.20
N LYS A 122 8.65 -33.98 6.35
CA LYS A 122 10.06 -34.26 6.71
C LYS A 122 11.09 -33.79 5.67
N LEU A 123 10.80 -32.72 4.93
CA LEU A 123 11.63 -32.21 3.82
C LEU A 123 12.83 -31.37 4.30
N TYR A 124 13.07 -31.30 5.61
CA TYR A 124 14.26 -30.67 6.20
C TYR A 124 15.48 -31.60 6.24
N ARG A 125 15.32 -32.89 5.89
CA ARG A 125 16.41 -33.88 5.85
C ARG A 125 16.24 -34.86 4.68
N LYS A 126 17.35 -35.40 4.18
CA LYS A 126 17.34 -36.34 3.05
C LYS A 126 16.74 -37.71 3.44
N GLY A 127 16.04 -38.35 2.51
CA GLY A 127 15.73 -39.78 2.51
C GLY A 127 16.39 -40.48 1.32
N SER A 128 15.82 -41.60 0.87
CA SER A 128 16.40 -42.45 -0.17
C SER A 128 15.61 -42.46 -1.50
N VAL A 129 14.46 -41.80 -1.55
CA VAL A 129 13.54 -41.86 -2.70
C VAL A 129 13.69 -40.62 -3.60
N GLY A 130 14.13 -40.80 -4.84
CA GLY A 130 14.16 -39.73 -5.84
C GLY A 130 12.91 -39.76 -6.71
N TYR A 131 12.20 -38.64 -6.86
CA TYR A 131 11.01 -38.58 -7.71
C TYR A 131 11.11 -37.54 -8.83
N VAL A 132 10.42 -37.82 -9.94
CA VAL A 132 10.22 -36.88 -11.04
C VAL A 132 8.74 -36.84 -11.41
N SER A 133 8.14 -35.65 -11.46
CA SER A 133 6.73 -35.44 -11.78
C SER A 133 6.58 -34.40 -12.89
N LYS A 134 5.49 -34.45 -13.67
CA LYS A 134 5.09 -33.31 -14.52
C LYS A 134 4.37 -32.22 -13.73
N SER A 135 3.50 -32.61 -12.80
CA SER A 135 2.64 -31.69 -12.05
C SER A 135 3.32 -31.22 -10.76
N GLY A 136 3.35 -29.90 -10.57
CA GLY A 136 3.82 -29.28 -9.34
C GLY A 136 2.94 -29.60 -8.13
N GLY A 137 1.61 -29.60 -8.29
CA GLY A 137 0.68 -29.99 -7.22
C GLY A 137 0.89 -31.45 -6.78
N MET A 138 0.97 -32.37 -7.74
CA MET A 138 1.26 -33.78 -7.43
C MET A 138 2.65 -33.99 -6.86
N SER A 139 3.63 -33.14 -7.18
CA SER A 139 4.95 -33.22 -6.56
C SER A 139 4.88 -33.01 -5.04
N ASN A 140 3.95 -32.16 -4.57
CA ASN A 140 3.76 -31.95 -3.14
C ASN A 140 3.01 -33.12 -2.49
N GLU A 141 2.08 -33.75 -3.20
CA GLU A 141 1.45 -34.98 -2.72
C GLU A 141 2.45 -36.15 -2.68
N LEU A 142 3.37 -36.24 -3.64
CA LEU A 142 4.45 -37.23 -3.60
C LEU A 142 5.38 -37.02 -2.41
N ASN A 143 5.65 -35.77 -2.00
CA ASN A 143 6.40 -35.51 -0.75
C ASN A 143 5.70 -36.15 0.46
N ASN A 144 4.37 -35.99 0.55
CA ASN A 144 3.54 -36.55 1.61
C ASN A 144 3.48 -38.09 1.56
N ILE A 145 3.21 -38.67 0.38
CA ILE A 145 3.17 -40.13 0.21
C ILE A 145 4.52 -40.75 0.57
N VAL A 146 5.62 -40.19 0.07
CA VAL A 146 6.97 -40.72 0.32
C VAL A 146 7.34 -40.60 1.80
N CYS A 147 7.02 -39.49 2.48
CA CYS A 147 7.38 -39.33 3.90
C CYS A 147 6.64 -40.30 4.84
N GLN A 148 5.44 -40.75 4.45
CA GLN A 148 4.61 -41.69 5.21
C GLN A 148 4.98 -43.15 4.91
N ASN A 149 5.46 -43.45 3.71
CA ASN A 149 5.61 -44.83 3.21
C ASN A 149 7.07 -45.27 3.02
N ALA A 150 8.03 -44.36 3.07
CA ALA A 150 9.46 -44.63 2.98
C ALA A 150 10.23 -43.79 4.02
N ASP A 151 11.56 -43.76 3.94
CA ASP A 151 12.37 -42.90 4.79
C ASP A 151 12.30 -41.41 4.40
N GLY A 152 11.82 -41.05 3.22
CA GLY A 152 11.66 -39.66 2.79
C GLY A 152 12.26 -39.40 1.40
N VAL A 153 12.13 -38.15 0.95
CA VAL A 153 12.59 -37.73 -0.38
C VAL A 153 14.11 -37.47 -0.35
N HIS A 154 14.82 -38.02 -1.33
CA HIS A 154 16.22 -37.71 -1.63
C HIS A 154 16.32 -36.44 -2.49
N GLU A 155 15.62 -36.44 -3.62
CA GLU A 155 15.49 -35.29 -4.52
C GLU A 155 14.19 -35.42 -5.32
N GLY A 156 13.43 -34.33 -5.39
CA GLY A 156 12.14 -34.26 -6.05
C GLY A 156 12.13 -33.16 -7.09
N VAL A 157 11.79 -33.47 -8.33
CA VAL A 157 11.73 -32.47 -9.41
C VAL A 157 10.37 -32.52 -10.12
N ALA A 158 9.75 -31.36 -10.29
CA ALA A 158 8.65 -31.19 -11.23
C ALA A 158 9.23 -30.64 -12.56
N ILE A 159 9.18 -31.42 -13.64
CA ILE A 159 9.72 -30.98 -14.95
C ILE A 159 8.83 -29.95 -15.65
N GLY A 160 7.55 -29.87 -15.24
CA GLY A 160 6.58 -28.92 -15.74
C GLY A 160 5.52 -29.54 -16.67
N GLY A 161 4.39 -28.83 -16.77
CA GLY A 161 3.20 -29.28 -17.51
C GLY A 161 3.24 -29.01 -19.02
N ASP A 162 4.21 -28.23 -19.50
CA ASP A 162 4.33 -27.88 -20.91
C ASP A 162 4.68 -29.09 -21.79
N ARG A 163 4.34 -28.99 -23.08
CA ARG A 163 4.58 -30.08 -24.05
C ARG A 163 6.07 -30.37 -24.23
N TYR A 164 6.90 -29.32 -24.21
CA TYR A 164 8.35 -29.38 -24.39
C TYR A 164 9.05 -28.82 -23.15
N PRO A 165 9.15 -29.60 -22.06
CA PRO A 165 9.93 -29.19 -20.90
C PRO A 165 11.42 -29.14 -21.27
N GLY A 166 12.16 -28.24 -20.64
CA GLY A 166 13.59 -28.05 -20.90
C GLY A 166 14.46 -29.24 -20.48
N THR A 167 14.03 -29.97 -19.45
CA THR A 167 14.50 -31.31 -19.12
C THR A 167 13.35 -32.29 -19.03
N THR A 168 13.64 -33.56 -19.30
CA THR A 168 12.66 -34.64 -19.36
C THR A 168 12.79 -35.57 -18.16
N PHE A 169 11.84 -36.51 -18.03
CA PHE A 169 11.88 -37.53 -16.99
C PHE A 169 13.23 -38.28 -16.96
N ILE A 170 13.70 -38.73 -18.12
CA ILE A 170 14.90 -39.55 -18.21
C ILE A 170 16.16 -38.78 -17.79
N ASP A 171 16.23 -37.47 -18.06
CA ASP A 171 17.37 -36.65 -17.67
C ASP A 171 17.57 -36.66 -16.14
N HIS A 172 16.48 -36.54 -15.37
CA HIS A 172 16.55 -36.57 -13.92
C HIS A 172 16.74 -37.98 -13.36
N LEU A 173 16.14 -39.01 -13.97
CA LEU A 173 16.36 -40.39 -13.55
C LEU A 173 17.79 -40.84 -13.73
N LEU A 174 18.45 -40.45 -14.82
CA LEU A 174 19.86 -40.80 -15.04
C LEU A 174 20.75 -40.16 -13.97
N ARG A 175 20.44 -38.92 -13.55
CA ARG A 175 21.11 -38.30 -12.39
C ARG A 175 20.87 -39.10 -11.11
N TYR A 176 19.62 -39.51 -10.85
CA TYR A 176 19.29 -40.29 -9.66
C TYR A 176 19.88 -41.69 -9.69
N GLN A 177 20.00 -42.31 -10.86
CA GLN A 177 20.68 -43.58 -11.08
C GLN A 177 22.16 -43.46 -10.73
N ALA A 178 22.81 -42.36 -11.13
CA ALA A 178 24.22 -42.09 -10.83
C ALA A 178 24.48 -41.75 -9.35
N ASP A 179 23.50 -41.19 -8.64
CA ASP A 179 23.64 -40.79 -7.24
C ASP A 179 23.55 -42.00 -6.29
N PRO A 180 24.63 -42.40 -5.58
CA PRO A 180 24.61 -43.59 -4.73
C PRO A 180 23.63 -43.50 -3.56
N ASP A 181 23.24 -42.31 -3.11
CA ASP A 181 22.32 -42.12 -1.98
C ASP A 181 20.85 -42.33 -2.37
N CYS A 182 20.52 -42.16 -3.66
CA CYS A 182 19.19 -42.44 -4.18
C CYS A 182 19.03 -43.95 -4.42
N LYS A 183 18.06 -44.60 -3.76
CA LYS A 183 17.87 -46.06 -3.80
C LYS A 183 16.61 -46.48 -4.52
N ILE A 184 15.56 -45.67 -4.47
CA ILE A 184 14.28 -45.92 -5.15
C ILE A 184 14.00 -44.75 -6.09
N LEU A 185 13.62 -45.05 -7.33
CA LEU A 185 13.19 -44.04 -8.30
C LEU A 185 11.67 -44.07 -8.40
N LEU A 186 11.03 -42.91 -8.30
CA LEU A 186 9.59 -42.77 -8.46
C LEU A 186 9.28 -41.92 -9.69
N LEU A 187 8.56 -42.50 -10.65
CA LEU A 187 8.59 -42.06 -12.05
C LEU A 187 7.25 -42.14 -12.78
N LEU A 188 7.23 -41.44 -13.91
CA LEU A 188 6.38 -41.65 -15.07
C LEU A 188 7.26 -41.63 -16.37
N GLY A 189 7.61 -42.78 -16.99
CA GLY A 189 8.36 -42.85 -18.29
C GLY A 189 9.45 -43.93 -18.43
N GLU A 190 9.86 -44.31 -19.64
CA GLU A 190 10.64 -45.54 -19.94
C GLU A 190 12.11 -45.28 -20.38
N ASN A 191 13.09 -46.00 -19.82
CA ASN A 191 14.37 -46.32 -20.51
C ASN A 191 15.15 -47.45 -19.81
N GLY A 192 15.93 -48.25 -20.56
CA GLY A 192 16.60 -49.49 -20.13
C GLY A 192 18.00 -49.38 -19.53
N ILE A 193 18.49 -48.17 -19.22
CA ILE A 193 19.82 -47.95 -18.59
C ILE A 193 19.74 -48.01 -17.05
N ILE A 194 18.53 -47.98 -16.51
CA ILE A 194 18.27 -47.83 -15.08
C ILE A 194 18.27 -49.19 -14.40
N THR A 195 19.10 -49.36 -13.38
CA THR A 195 19.19 -50.63 -12.61
C THR A 195 18.52 -50.53 -11.24
N LYS A 196 18.30 -49.32 -10.73
CA LYS A 196 17.59 -49.10 -9.46
C LYS A 196 16.09 -49.40 -9.63
N PRO A 197 15.42 -49.88 -8.58
CA PRO A 197 14.01 -50.19 -8.66
C PRO A 197 13.18 -48.92 -8.89
N ILE A 198 12.25 -49.00 -9.84
CA ILE A 198 11.39 -47.89 -10.26
C ILE A 198 9.94 -48.19 -9.86
N VAL A 199 9.33 -47.31 -9.07
CA VAL A 199 7.88 -47.26 -8.84
C VAL A 199 7.29 -46.26 -9.82
N ALA A 200 6.32 -46.65 -10.63
CA ALA A 200 5.80 -45.78 -11.67
C ALA A 200 4.28 -45.82 -11.84
N TRP A 201 3.69 -44.67 -12.17
CA TRP A 201 2.28 -44.56 -12.47
C TRP A 201 1.98 -43.39 -13.42
N ALA A 202 1.41 -43.69 -14.58
CA ALA A 202 0.85 -42.71 -15.51
C ALA A 202 -0.59 -42.39 -15.13
N ILE A 203 -0.83 -41.14 -14.73
CA ILE A 203 -2.16 -40.58 -14.48
C ILE A 203 -2.90 -40.27 -15.80
N GLY A 204 -4.24 -40.14 -15.73
CA GLY A 204 -5.08 -39.85 -16.89
C GLY A 204 -5.74 -41.10 -17.52
N THR A 205 -5.87 -42.18 -16.75
CA THR A 205 -6.55 -43.42 -17.18
C THR A 205 -8.03 -43.21 -17.50
N CYS A 206 -8.68 -42.17 -16.94
CA CYS A 206 -10.05 -41.81 -17.27
C CYS A 206 -10.23 -41.31 -18.72
N ALA A 207 -9.16 -40.87 -19.40
CA ALA A 207 -9.25 -40.38 -20.77
C ALA A 207 -9.83 -41.44 -21.73
N SER A 208 -9.56 -42.72 -21.50
CA SER A 208 -10.12 -43.82 -22.29
C SER A 208 -11.60 -44.10 -22.02
N MET A 209 -12.18 -43.52 -20.97
CA MET A 209 -13.61 -43.65 -20.64
C MET A 209 -14.45 -42.56 -21.31
N PHE A 210 -13.84 -41.48 -21.80
CA PHE A 210 -14.55 -40.42 -22.50
C PHE A 210 -14.74 -40.75 -23.98
N LYS A 211 -15.87 -40.30 -24.54
CA LYS A 211 -16.22 -40.51 -25.96
C LYS A 211 -15.52 -39.55 -26.91
N THR A 212 -15.00 -38.43 -26.39
CA THR A 212 -14.37 -37.35 -27.14
C THR A 212 -12.98 -37.08 -26.58
N GLU A 213 -12.07 -36.57 -27.41
CA GLU A 213 -10.77 -36.11 -26.95
C GLU A 213 -10.93 -34.95 -25.94
N VAL A 214 -10.28 -35.07 -24.79
CA VAL A 214 -10.30 -34.06 -23.73
C VAL A 214 -8.88 -33.58 -23.50
N GLN A 215 -8.66 -32.27 -23.69
CA GLN A 215 -7.45 -31.61 -23.23
C GLN A 215 -7.56 -31.39 -21.72
N PHE A 216 -6.64 -31.97 -20.95
CA PHE A 216 -6.55 -31.72 -19.51
C PHE A 216 -5.75 -30.43 -19.23
N GLY A 217 -5.81 -29.94 -17.99
CA GLY A 217 -5.33 -28.58 -17.63
C GLY A 217 -3.85 -28.28 -17.94
N HIS A 218 -2.97 -29.28 -17.97
CA HIS A 218 -1.59 -29.08 -18.43
C HIS A 218 -1.55 -29.03 -19.97
N ALA A 219 -0.80 -28.09 -20.55
CA ALA A 219 -0.70 -27.93 -22.01
C ALA A 219 -0.29 -29.22 -22.74
N GLY A 220 0.62 -30.01 -22.15
CA GLY A 220 1.05 -31.30 -22.70
C GLY A 220 0.16 -32.51 -22.35
N ALA A 221 -0.99 -32.33 -21.71
CA ALA A 221 -1.87 -33.42 -21.28
C ALA A 221 -3.02 -33.68 -22.29
N SER A 222 -2.63 -34.04 -23.51
CA SER A 222 -3.48 -34.63 -24.53
C SER A 222 -2.77 -35.86 -25.11
N ALA A 223 -3.55 -36.89 -25.46
CA ALA A 223 -3.04 -38.09 -26.13
C ALA A 223 -3.41 -38.02 -27.61
N ASN A 224 -2.41 -37.82 -28.48
CA ASN A 224 -2.62 -37.76 -29.93
C ASN A 224 -2.59 -39.15 -30.59
N SER A 225 -2.28 -40.20 -29.82
CA SER A 225 -2.19 -41.58 -30.28
C SER A 225 -2.49 -42.57 -29.14
N GLN A 226 -2.84 -43.82 -29.48
CA GLN A 226 -3.08 -44.86 -28.47
C GLN A 226 -1.86 -45.11 -27.56
N LEU A 227 -0.65 -45.02 -28.11
CA LEU A 227 0.61 -45.17 -27.37
C LEU A 227 0.84 -44.04 -26.35
N GLU A 228 0.19 -42.88 -26.54
CA GLU A 228 0.28 -41.77 -25.60
C GLU A 228 -0.69 -41.89 -24.43
N THR A 229 -1.62 -42.86 -24.46
CA THR A 229 -2.60 -43.06 -23.39
C THR A 229 -1.93 -43.55 -22.10
N ALA A 230 -2.48 -43.14 -20.95
CA ALA A 230 -1.97 -43.53 -19.65
C ALA A 230 -2.04 -45.06 -19.42
N VAL A 231 -3.10 -45.70 -19.91
CA VAL A 231 -3.30 -47.16 -19.79
C VAL A 231 -2.20 -47.92 -20.51
N GLU A 232 -1.89 -47.55 -21.76
CA GLU A 232 -0.81 -48.22 -22.50
C GLU A 232 0.56 -47.95 -21.89
N LYS A 233 0.83 -46.72 -21.42
CA LYS A 233 2.08 -46.42 -20.70
C LYS A 233 2.25 -47.28 -19.44
N ASN A 234 1.19 -47.44 -18.64
CA ASN A 234 1.24 -48.29 -17.44
C ASN A 234 1.51 -49.76 -17.79
N LYS A 235 0.91 -50.27 -18.86
CA LYS A 235 1.13 -51.63 -19.35
C LYS A 235 2.58 -51.84 -19.80
N HIS A 236 3.15 -50.91 -20.57
CA HIS A 236 4.53 -51.01 -21.05
C HIS A 236 5.55 -50.84 -19.91
N MET A 237 5.34 -49.90 -18.99
CA MET A 237 6.16 -49.77 -17.78
C MET A 237 6.16 -51.06 -16.94
N ARG A 238 5.00 -51.71 -16.78
CA ARG A 238 4.90 -52.99 -16.07
C ARG A 238 5.66 -54.10 -16.80
N ALA A 239 5.55 -54.18 -18.13
CA ALA A 239 6.29 -55.14 -18.94
C ALA A 239 7.81 -54.91 -18.90
N ALA A 240 8.24 -53.66 -18.71
CA ALA A 240 9.65 -53.28 -18.53
C ALA A 240 10.20 -53.57 -17.11
N GLY A 241 9.38 -54.14 -16.21
CA GLY A 241 9.79 -54.53 -14.86
C GLY A 241 9.62 -53.45 -13.79
N PHE A 242 8.88 -52.38 -14.07
CA PHE A 242 8.62 -51.34 -13.08
C PHE A 242 7.54 -51.81 -12.09
N TYR A 243 7.60 -51.30 -10.87
CA TYR A 243 6.56 -51.48 -9.87
C TYR A 243 5.39 -50.54 -10.18
N VAL A 244 4.42 -51.03 -10.96
CA VAL A 244 3.24 -50.26 -11.40
C VAL A 244 1.98 -50.75 -10.67
N PRO A 245 1.39 -49.95 -9.76
CA PRO A 245 0.14 -50.30 -9.09
C PRO A 245 -1.04 -50.36 -10.08
N ASP A 246 -2.20 -50.88 -9.67
CA ASP A 246 -3.38 -50.91 -10.54
C ASP A 246 -4.16 -49.60 -10.50
N THR A 247 -4.05 -48.86 -9.40
CA THR A 247 -4.60 -47.52 -9.23
C THR A 247 -3.60 -46.59 -8.55
N PHE A 248 -3.84 -45.28 -8.62
CA PHE A 248 -2.99 -44.31 -7.90
C PHE A 248 -3.05 -44.49 -6.37
N GLU A 249 -4.19 -44.93 -5.83
CA GLU A 249 -4.41 -45.15 -4.39
C GLU A 249 -3.52 -46.25 -3.81
N GLU A 250 -3.08 -47.19 -4.65
CA GLU A 250 -2.19 -48.30 -4.26
C GLU A 250 -0.70 -47.94 -4.34
N LEU A 251 -0.34 -46.81 -4.94
CA LEU A 251 1.04 -46.33 -5.05
C LEU A 251 1.76 -46.28 -3.68
N PRO A 252 1.15 -45.76 -2.59
CA PRO A 252 1.75 -45.76 -1.26
C PRO A 252 2.14 -47.17 -0.77
N GLN A 253 1.25 -48.15 -0.97
CA GLN A 253 1.46 -49.52 -0.52
C GLN A 253 2.59 -50.21 -1.30
N VAL A 254 2.61 -50.03 -2.63
CA VAL A 254 3.68 -50.56 -3.49
C VAL A 254 5.03 -49.97 -3.11
N LEU A 255 5.10 -48.65 -2.88
CA LEU A 255 6.31 -47.98 -2.42
C LEU A 255 6.76 -48.52 -1.06
N ASN A 256 5.84 -48.67 -0.09
CA ASN A 256 6.17 -49.16 1.25
C ASN A 256 6.73 -50.60 1.22
N ASN A 257 6.14 -51.47 0.41
CA ASN A 257 6.58 -52.85 0.25
C ASN A 257 8.00 -52.93 -0.33
N LEU A 258 8.27 -52.15 -1.37
CA LEU A 258 9.60 -52.06 -1.98
C LEU A 258 10.63 -51.49 -0.97
N TYR A 259 10.28 -50.40 -0.28
CA TYR A 259 11.15 -49.79 0.72
C TYR A 259 11.51 -50.79 1.84
N LYS A 260 10.52 -51.49 2.41
CA LYS A 260 10.77 -52.52 3.44
C LYS A 260 11.69 -53.64 2.94
N LYS A 261 11.54 -54.07 1.69
CA LYS A 261 12.41 -55.07 1.06
C LYS A 261 13.86 -54.59 1.00
N LEU A 262 14.09 -53.35 0.55
CA LEU A 262 15.42 -52.75 0.44
C LEU A 262 16.05 -52.41 1.79
N VAL A 263 15.25 -52.23 2.85
CA VAL A 263 15.77 -52.13 4.22
C VAL A 263 16.18 -53.51 4.72
N ALA A 264 15.38 -54.55 4.45
CA ALA A 264 15.66 -55.91 4.89
C ALA A 264 16.90 -56.54 4.22
N ASP A 265 17.16 -56.20 2.95
CA ASP A 265 18.37 -56.64 2.23
C ASP A 265 19.61 -55.76 2.50
N GLY A 266 19.46 -54.70 3.30
CA GLY A 266 20.54 -53.80 3.69
C GLY A 266 20.90 -52.72 2.66
N THR A 267 20.19 -52.62 1.53
CA THR A 267 20.41 -51.56 0.52
C THR A 267 20.14 -50.17 1.07
N ILE A 268 19.12 -50.03 1.94
CA ILE A 268 18.77 -48.80 2.65
C ILE A 268 19.10 -48.97 4.13
N ALA A 269 20.02 -48.15 4.64
CA ALA A 269 20.31 -48.08 6.06
C ALA A 269 19.26 -47.23 6.80
N THR A 270 18.82 -47.70 7.97
CA THR A 270 17.96 -46.89 8.84
C THR A 270 18.78 -45.83 9.58
N PHE A 271 18.20 -44.66 9.81
CA PHE A 271 18.82 -43.59 10.59
C PHE A 271 17.85 -43.06 11.64
N LYS A 272 18.39 -42.42 12.67
CA LYS A 272 17.61 -41.76 13.72
C LYS A 272 17.11 -40.41 13.22
N GLU A 273 15.81 -40.15 13.38
CA GLU A 273 15.20 -38.89 12.96
C GLU A 273 15.89 -37.69 13.66
N PRO A 274 16.37 -36.69 12.90
CA PRO A 274 17.00 -35.50 13.47
C PRO A 274 15.97 -34.57 14.12
N VAL A 275 16.45 -33.67 14.98
CA VAL A 275 15.59 -32.69 15.65
C VAL A 275 15.06 -31.68 14.62
N ILE A 276 13.76 -31.43 14.64
CA ILE A 276 13.10 -30.45 13.77
C ILE A 276 13.60 -29.03 14.15
N PRO A 277 14.12 -28.24 13.20
CA PRO A 277 14.43 -26.83 13.42
C PRO A 277 13.16 -26.06 13.80
N LYS A 278 13.19 -25.31 14.91
CA LYS A 278 12.07 -24.49 15.36
C LYS A 278 12.17 -23.09 14.75
N ILE A 279 11.16 -22.70 13.99
CA ILE A 279 11.01 -21.35 13.44
C ILE A 279 9.75 -20.75 14.05
N PRO A 280 9.78 -19.50 14.55
CA PRO A 280 8.57 -18.85 15.05
C PRO A 280 7.50 -18.73 13.97
N MET A 281 6.24 -18.70 14.40
CA MET A 281 5.12 -18.41 13.51
C MET A 281 5.17 -16.94 13.08
N ASP A 282 4.86 -16.67 11.81
CA ASP A 282 4.72 -15.31 11.31
C ASP A 282 3.60 -14.57 12.05
N TYR A 283 3.84 -13.30 12.36
CA TYR A 283 2.90 -12.45 13.09
C TYR A 283 1.53 -12.37 12.41
N SER A 284 1.50 -12.23 11.09
CA SER A 284 0.26 -12.17 10.30
C SER A 284 -0.57 -13.44 10.45
N TRP A 285 0.09 -14.60 10.42
CA TRP A 285 -0.57 -15.90 10.56
C TRP A 285 -1.08 -16.12 11.99
N ALA A 286 -0.27 -15.77 12.99
CA ALA A 286 -0.70 -15.85 14.39
C ALA A 286 -1.88 -14.91 14.69
N GLN A 287 -1.93 -13.74 14.07
CA GLN A 287 -3.04 -12.80 14.19
C GLN A 287 -4.30 -13.32 13.48
N GLU A 288 -4.17 -13.89 12.28
CA GLU A 288 -5.28 -14.47 11.52
C GLU A 288 -5.92 -15.67 12.24
N LEU A 289 -5.10 -16.51 12.87
CA LEU A 289 -5.55 -17.61 13.72
C LEU A 289 -6.07 -17.17 15.09
N GLY A 290 -5.98 -15.88 15.42
CA GLY A 290 -6.42 -15.34 16.71
C GLY A 290 -5.58 -15.77 17.92
N LEU A 291 -4.35 -16.27 17.69
CA LEU A 291 -3.42 -16.72 18.74
C LEU A 291 -2.81 -15.56 19.52
N ILE A 292 -2.75 -14.38 18.89
CA ILE A 292 -2.21 -13.16 19.48
C ILE A 292 -3.18 -11.99 19.28
N ARG A 293 -3.10 -11.01 20.17
CA ARG A 293 -3.80 -9.73 20.03
C ARG A 293 -2.80 -8.59 20.18
N LYS A 294 -2.80 -7.68 19.22
CA LYS A 294 -2.03 -6.44 19.29
C LYS A 294 -3.01 -5.27 19.42
N PRO A 295 -2.88 -4.42 20.45
CA PRO A 295 -3.72 -3.23 20.56
C PRO A 295 -3.46 -2.28 19.37
N ALA A 296 -4.51 -1.64 18.88
CA ALA A 296 -4.39 -0.62 17.84
C ALA A 296 -3.65 0.60 18.40
N ALA A 297 -2.68 1.12 17.65
CA ALA A 297 -1.93 2.31 18.04
C ALA A 297 -2.71 3.62 17.79
N PHE A 298 -3.68 3.59 16.86
CA PHE A 298 -4.44 4.75 16.44
C PHE A 298 -5.92 4.39 16.28
N ILE A 299 -6.78 5.39 16.48
CA ILE A 299 -8.21 5.31 16.25
C ILE A 299 -8.55 6.35 15.18
N SER A 300 -9.18 5.92 14.08
CA SER A 300 -9.77 6.80 13.07
C SER A 300 -11.28 6.61 13.08
N THR A 301 -12.04 7.70 12.97
CA THR A 301 -13.52 7.67 12.97
C THR A 301 -14.15 8.46 11.82
N ILE A 302 -13.33 8.94 10.87
CA ILE A 302 -13.79 9.82 9.79
C ILE A 302 -13.79 9.16 8.41
N SER A 303 -12.96 8.15 8.19
CA SER A 303 -12.91 7.40 6.92
C SER A 303 -12.37 5.98 7.11
N ASP A 304 -12.77 5.08 6.20
CA ASP A 304 -12.26 3.70 6.09
C ASP A 304 -12.12 3.33 4.61
N ASP A 305 -10.91 2.91 4.20
CA ASP A 305 -10.52 2.57 2.83
C ASP A 305 -10.18 1.08 2.66
N ARG A 306 -10.33 0.27 3.71
CA ARG A 306 -9.97 -1.15 3.70
C ARG A 306 -11.04 -2.04 3.03
N GLY A 307 -12.25 -1.51 2.89
CA GLY A 307 -13.39 -2.20 2.29
C GLY A 307 -13.35 -2.23 0.76
N GLN A 308 -14.44 -2.67 0.15
CA GLN A 308 -14.63 -2.61 -1.31
C GLN A 308 -14.77 -1.17 -1.82
N GLU A 309 -15.32 -0.29 -0.97
CA GLU A 309 -15.49 1.13 -1.25
C GLU A 309 -14.93 1.98 -0.10
N LEU A 310 -14.49 3.19 -0.45
CA LEU A 310 -14.13 4.22 0.51
C LEU A 310 -15.36 4.71 1.26
N LEU A 311 -15.27 4.79 2.58
CA LEU A 311 -16.32 5.32 3.45
C LEU A 311 -15.94 6.70 4.00
N TYR A 312 -16.86 7.66 4.01
CA TYR A 312 -16.79 8.91 4.76
C TYR A 312 -17.79 8.88 5.91
N ALA A 313 -17.29 8.80 7.14
CA ALA A 313 -18.10 8.61 8.36
C ALA A 313 -19.16 7.50 8.22
N GLY A 314 -18.80 6.40 7.55
CA GLY A 314 -19.68 5.25 7.29
C GLY A 314 -20.51 5.34 6.02
N LEU A 315 -20.58 6.49 5.34
CA LEU A 315 -21.28 6.62 4.05
C LEU A 315 -20.35 6.21 2.90
N PRO A 316 -20.75 5.24 2.05
CA PRO A 316 -19.99 4.90 0.85
C PRO A 316 -19.79 6.09 -0.07
N ILE A 317 -18.61 6.19 -0.68
CA ILE A 317 -18.28 7.26 -1.63
C ILE A 317 -19.26 7.28 -2.81
N SER A 318 -19.79 6.11 -3.22
CA SER A 318 -20.81 6.03 -4.27
C SER A 318 -22.12 6.74 -3.88
N ASP A 319 -22.54 6.64 -2.62
CA ASP A 319 -23.74 7.31 -2.09
C ASP A 319 -23.54 8.82 -1.94
N VAL A 320 -22.32 9.27 -1.59
CA VAL A 320 -21.96 10.70 -1.56
C VAL A 320 -22.29 11.38 -2.91
N PHE A 321 -21.94 10.74 -4.02
CA PHE A 321 -22.22 11.27 -5.37
C PHE A 321 -23.65 11.01 -5.82
N ARG A 322 -24.22 9.84 -5.49
CA ARG A 322 -25.61 9.50 -5.86
C ARG A 322 -26.62 10.46 -5.24
N GLU A 323 -26.35 10.91 -4.03
CA GLU A 323 -27.23 11.81 -3.27
C GLU A 323 -26.88 13.30 -3.42
N ASP A 324 -25.90 13.64 -4.27
CA ASP A 324 -25.48 15.01 -4.59
C ASP A 324 -25.29 15.90 -3.34
N ILE A 325 -24.63 15.37 -2.30
CA ILE A 325 -24.50 16.10 -1.03
C ILE A 325 -23.50 17.27 -1.08
N GLY A 326 -22.75 17.39 -2.20
CA GLY A 326 -21.79 18.46 -2.45
C GLY A 326 -20.57 18.43 -1.53
N ILE A 327 -19.68 19.41 -1.72
CA ILE A 327 -18.47 19.54 -0.89
C ILE A 327 -18.85 19.92 0.56
N GLY A 328 -19.92 20.70 0.75
CA GLY A 328 -20.44 21.00 2.09
C GLY A 328 -20.92 19.75 2.83
N GLY A 329 -21.56 18.81 2.13
CA GLY A 329 -21.97 17.52 2.69
C GLY A 329 -20.78 16.62 3.02
N VAL A 330 -19.77 16.56 2.15
CA VAL A 330 -18.52 15.83 2.43
C VAL A 330 -17.80 16.38 3.65
N MET A 331 -17.70 17.71 3.76
CA MET A 331 -17.17 18.37 4.96
C MET A 331 -17.98 17.99 6.20
N SER A 332 -19.31 17.91 6.09
CA SER A 332 -20.15 17.52 7.21
C SER A 332 -19.83 16.12 7.75
N LEU A 333 -19.61 15.17 6.84
CA LEU A 333 -19.23 13.81 7.19
C LEU A 333 -17.82 13.76 7.81
N LEU A 334 -16.83 14.40 7.18
CA LEU A 334 -15.44 14.30 7.63
C LEU A 334 -15.15 15.09 8.90
N TRP A 335 -15.75 16.27 9.07
CA TRP A 335 -15.45 17.15 10.21
C TRP A 335 -16.39 16.90 11.40
N PHE A 336 -17.66 16.60 11.12
CA PHE A 336 -18.69 16.45 12.17
C PHE A 336 -19.19 15.01 12.35
N ARG A 337 -18.73 14.07 11.50
CA ARG A 337 -19.12 12.64 11.53
C ARG A 337 -20.64 12.44 11.41
N ARG A 338 -21.32 13.35 10.73
CA ARG A 338 -22.78 13.33 10.56
C ARG A 338 -23.19 14.12 9.33
N ARG A 339 -24.34 13.75 8.76
CA ARG A 339 -24.92 14.48 7.64
C ARG A 339 -25.65 15.71 8.16
N LEU A 340 -25.16 16.89 7.80
CA LEU A 340 -25.86 18.13 8.11
C LEU A 340 -27.07 18.35 7.18
N PRO A 341 -28.07 19.13 7.63
CA PRO A 341 -29.18 19.54 6.76
C PRO A 341 -28.68 20.25 5.49
N PRO A 342 -29.39 20.16 4.35
CA PRO A 342 -28.93 20.76 3.09
C PRO A 342 -28.61 22.26 3.16
N TYR A 343 -29.36 23.05 3.94
CA TYR A 343 -29.07 24.48 4.13
C TYR A 343 -27.74 24.72 4.86
N ALA A 344 -27.38 23.83 5.80
CA ALA A 344 -26.14 23.91 6.55
C ALA A 344 -24.95 23.55 5.65
N SER A 345 -25.07 22.46 4.87
CA SER A 345 -24.06 22.10 3.85
C SER A 345 -23.86 23.24 2.85
N LYS A 346 -24.94 23.86 2.37
CA LYS A 346 -24.87 24.97 1.42
C LYS A 346 -24.29 26.24 2.04
N PHE A 347 -24.56 26.49 3.32
CA PHE A 347 -23.89 27.56 4.07
C PHE A 347 -22.38 27.34 4.14
N LEU A 348 -21.90 26.13 4.42
CA LEU A 348 -20.46 25.82 4.42
C LEU A 348 -19.82 26.12 3.06
N GLU A 349 -20.46 25.71 1.96
CA GLU A 349 -20.00 26.03 0.60
C GLU A 349 -19.95 27.54 0.35
N MET A 350 -20.97 28.27 0.80
CA MET A 350 -21.02 29.72 0.69
C MET A 350 -19.85 30.37 1.43
N VAL A 351 -19.51 29.90 2.63
CA VAL A 351 -18.36 30.42 3.37
C VAL A 351 -17.05 30.15 2.63
N LEU A 352 -16.86 28.96 2.04
CA LEU A 352 -15.68 28.67 1.22
C LEU A 352 -15.55 29.64 0.04
N MET A 353 -16.66 29.95 -0.64
CA MET A 353 -16.66 30.90 -1.76
C MET A 353 -16.32 32.32 -1.30
N LEU A 354 -16.86 32.77 -0.17
CA LEU A 354 -16.63 34.11 0.37
C LEU A 354 -15.20 34.31 0.90
N THR A 355 -14.58 33.23 1.38
CA THR A 355 -13.23 33.24 1.96
C THR A 355 -12.15 32.80 0.98
N ALA A 356 -12.50 32.50 -0.27
CA ALA A 356 -11.58 31.97 -1.27
C ALA A 356 -10.34 32.85 -1.50
N ASP A 357 -10.54 34.14 -1.75
CA ASP A 357 -9.45 35.09 -1.93
C ASP A 357 -9.81 36.54 -1.51
N HIS A 358 -8.81 37.37 -1.23
CA HIS A 358 -8.96 38.79 -0.87
C HIS A 358 -7.82 39.64 -1.46
N GLY A 359 -7.23 39.18 -2.56
CA GLY A 359 -6.16 39.85 -3.28
C GLY A 359 -4.75 39.63 -2.68
N PRO A 360 -3.72 40.07 -3.42
CA PRO A 360 -2.33 39.69 -3.17
C PRO A 360 -1.66 40.42 -1.98
N ALA A 361 -2.31 41.43 -1.42
CA ALA A 361 -1.73 42.30 -0.39
C ALA A 361 -1.90 41.78 1.04
N VAL A 362 -2.66 40.70 1.24
CA VAL A 362 -2.80 40.07 2.55
C VAL A 362 -1.59 39.18 2.84
N SER A 363 -1.24 39.03 4.12
CA SER A 363 -0.01 38.34 4.57
C SER A 363 0.17 36.96 3.93
N GLY A 364 -0.88 36.14 3.89
CA GLY A 364 -0.80 34.80 3.31
C GLY A 364 -0.55 34.80 1.81
N ALA A 365 -1.27 35.65 1.06
CA ALA A 365 -1.10 35.75 -0.39
C ALA A 365 0.29 36.29 -0.75
N MET A 366 0.76 37.31 -0.03
CA MET A 366 2.10 37.88 -0.22
C MET A 366 3.19 36.83 0.02
N ASN A 367 3.10 36.06 1.11
CA ASN A 367 4.07 34.99 1.39
C ASN A 367 4.05 33.90 0.32
N THR A 368 2.87 33.47 -0.14
CA THR A 368 2.75 32.52 -1.24
C THR A 368 3.39 33.05 -2.51
N ILE A 369 3.13 34.31 -2.87
CA ILE A 369 3.71 34.96 -4.05
C ILE A 369 5.24 35.04 -3.95
N ILE A 370 5.78 35.53 -2.84
CA ILE A 370 7.23 35.63 -2.62
C ILE A 370 7.90 34.25 -2.73
N THR A 371 7.30 33.25 -2.09
CA THR A 371 7.82 31.87 -2.10
C THR A 371 7.76 31.25 -3.50
N THR A 372 6.70 31.53 -4.25
CA THR A 372 6.57 31.11 -5.65
C THR A 372 7.63 31.75 -6.54
N ARG A 373 7.85 33.05 -6.36
CA ARG A 373 8.88 33.84 -7.05
C ARG A 373 10.30 33.40 -6.71
N ALA A 374 10.51 32.79 -5.55
CA ALA A 374 11.75 32.12 -5.18
C ALA A 374 11.95 30.74 -5.85
N GLY A 375 11.06 30.33 -6.76
CA GLY A 375 11.19 29.11 -7.54
C GLY A 375 10.66 27.84 -6.86
N LYS A 376 9.98 27.96 -5.71
CA LYS A 376 9.43 26.81 -4.99
C LYS A 376 8.23 26.16 -5.72
N ASP A 377 7.92 24.94 -5.32
CA ASP A 377 6.76 24.16 -5.78
C ASP A 377 5.46 24.63 -5.10
N LEU A 378 4.32 24.12 -5.58
CA LEU A 378 2.99 24.50 -5.13
C LEU A 378 2.80 24.30 -3.63
N ILE A 379 3.23 23.16 -3.09
CA ILE A 379 2.98 22.80 -1.69
C ILE A 379 3.79 23.71 -0.78
N SER A 380 5.08 23.88 -1.09
CA SER A 380 5.95 24.79 -0.35
C SER A 380 5.42 26.24 -0.34
N ALA A 381 4.94 26.73 -1.49
CA ALA A 381 4.39 28.08 -1.60
C ALA A 381 3.06 28.24 -0.85
N LEU A 382 2.15 27.27 -0.99
CA LEU A 382 0.87 27.26 -0.28
C LEU A 382 1.08 27.24 1.24
N VAL A 383 1.91 26.34 1.75
CA VAL A 383 2.21 26.22 3.19
C VAL A 383 2.83 27.51 3.73
N SER A 384 3.73 28.14 2.99
CA SER A 384 4.33 29.43 3.37
C SER A 384 3.28 30.52 3.58
N GLY A 385 2.25 30.57 2.74
CA GLY A 385 1.11 31.46 2.92
C GLY A 385 0.20 31.04 4.09
N LEU A 386 -0.12 29.76 4.21
CA LEU A 386 -0.98 29.23 5.27
C LEU A 386 -0.39 29.43 6.67
N LEU A 387 0.93 29.38 6.83
CA LEU A 387 1.62 29.64 8.10
C LEU A 387 1.44 31.07 8.62
N THR A 388 0.92 31.99 7.80
CA THR A 388 0.55 33.33 8.27
C THR A 388 -0.84 33.40 8.89
N ILE A 389 -1.66 32.36 8.72
CA ILE A 389 -3.01 32.30 9.28
C ILE A 389 -2.92 32.03 10.78
N GLY A 390 -3.53 32.89 11.58
CA GLY A 390 -3.48 32.87 13.04
C GLY A 390 -4.20 34.09 13.63
N SER A 391 -3.83 34.49 14.84
CA SER A 391 -4.57 35.50 15.63
C SER A 391 -4.78 36.86 14.93
N ARG A 392 -3.86 37.30 14.06
CA ARG A 392 -3.95 38.59 13.36
C ARG A 392 -4.45 38.51 11.92
N PHE A 393 -4.31 37.36 11.27
CA PHE A 393 -4.74 37.12 9.89
C PHE A 393 -5.59 35.84 9.85
N GLY A 394 -6.89 35.97 9.64
CA GLY A 394 -7.84 34.86 9.66
C GLY A 394 -8.46 34.54 11.03
N GLY A 395 -7.81 34.92 12.14
CA GLY A 395 -8.32 34.66 13.51
C GLY A 395 -9.49 35.54 13.98
N ALA A 396 -10.01 36.43 13.13
CA ALA A 396 -11.16 37.28 13.49
C ALA A 396 -12.47 36.48 13.62
N LEU A 397 -12.58 35.33 12.94
CA LEU A 397 -13.73 34.44 12.99
C LEU A 397 -13.92 33.85 14.40
N ASP A 398 -12.89 33.15 14.91
CA ASP A 398 -12.93 32.53 16.24
C ASP A 398 -13.15 33.57 17.34
N GLY A 399 -12.43 34.70 17.28
CA GLY A 399 -12.56 35.77 18.28
C GLY A 399 -13.94 36.44 18.25
N ALA A 400 -14.57 36.55 17.08
CA ALA A 400 -15.93 37.06 16.97
C ALA A 400 -16.94 36.04 17.53
N ALA A 401 -16.82 34.76 17.15
CA ALA A 401 -17.67 33.71 17.68
C ALA A 401 -17.61 33.67 19.21
N GLU A 402 -16.41 33.70 19.80
CA GLU A 402 -16.22 33.65 21.25
C GLU A 402 -16.85 34.86 21.96
N GLU A 403 -16.53 36.09 21.57
CA GLU A 403 -16.97 37.29 22.30
C GLU A 403 -18.47 37.56 22.13
N PHE A 404 -19.04 37.36 20.93
CA PHE A 404 -20.48 37.50 20.72
C PHE A 404 -21.26 36.45 21.49
N THR A 405 -20.85 35.17 21.43
CA THR A 405 -21.49 34.09 22.17
C THR A 405 -21.42 34.32 23.68
N LYS A 406 -20.26 34.68 24.21
CA LYS A 406 -20.07 34.96 25.65
C LYS A 406 -20.94 36.11 26.14
N ALA A 407 -21.11 37.16 25.34
CA ALA A 407 -21.98 38.28 25.69
C ALA A 407 -23.46 37.89 25.65
N PHE A 408 -23.86 37.16 24.60
CA PHE A 408 -25.22 36.68 24.41
C PHE A 408 -25.65 35.71 25.52
N ASP A 409 -24.82 34.73 25.85
CA ASP A 409 -25.11 33.70 26.86
C ASP A 409 -25.16 34.28 28.28
N LYS A 410 -24.45 35.38 28.54
CA LYS A 410 -24.53 36.14 29.79
C LYS A 410 -25.78 37.02 29.88
N GLY A 411 -26.59 37.08 28.83
CA GLY A 411 -27.77 37.94 28.76
C GLY A 411 -27.44 39.44 28.74
N MET A 412 -26.24 39.82 28.29
CA MET A 412 -25.89 41.23 28.14
C MET A 412 -26.74 41.85 27.04
N SER A 413 -27.22 43.08 27.25
CA SER A 413 -27.76 43.87 26.15
C SER A 413 -26.66 44.28 25.17
N PRO A 414 -26.98 44.53 23.88
CA PRO A 414 -25.99 44.99 22.90
C PRO A 414 -25.19 46.22 23.35
N ARG A 415 -25.84 47.13 24.10
CA ARG A 415 -25.19 48.34 24.62
C ARG A 415 -24.22 48.03 25.77
N GLU A 416 -24.61 47.14 26.69
CA GLU A 416 -23.74 46.70 27.78
C GLU A 416 -22.50 45.97 27.26
N PHE A 417 -22.64 45.13 26.23
CA PHE A 417 -21.51 44.48 25.59
C PHE A 417 -20.52 45.48 24.98
N VAL A 418 -21.02 46.44 24.19
CA VAL A 418 -20.19 47.49 23.58
C VAL A 418 -19.47 48.34 24.63
N ASP A 419 -20.16 48.69 25.72
CA ASP A 419 -19.58 49.49 26.79
C ASP A 419 -18.56 48.70 27.64
N THR A 420 -18.77 47.39 27.82
CA THR A 420 -17.81 46.50 28.48
C THR A 420 -16.52 46.40 27.68
N MET A 421 -16.62 46.12 26.38
CA MET A 421 -15.44 46.04 25.49
C MET A 421 -14.67 47.35 25.44
N ARG A 422 -15.39 48.49 25.43
CA ARG A 422 -14.77 49.82 25.53
C ARG A 422 -14.04 50.02 26.86
N LYS A 423 -14.63 49.64 27.99
CA LYS A 423 -14.00 49.77 29.33
C LYS A 423 -12.73 48.92 29.44
N GLU A 424 -12.73 47.74 28.80
CA GLU A 424 -11.56 46.86 28.73
C GLU A 424 -10.51 47.31 27.69
N ASN A 425 -10.76 48.42 26.97
CA ASN A 425 -9.93 48.91 25.87
C ASN A 425 -9.70 47.86 24.77
N LYS A 426 -10.72 47.03 24.50
CA LYS A 426 -10.72 46.01 23.46
C LYS A 426 -11.65 46.42 22.31
N LEU A 427 -11.19 46.21 21.08
CA LEU A 427 -12.04 46.28 19.90
C LEU A 427 -12.89 45.01 19.83
N ILE A 428 -14.13 45.14 19.36
CA ILE A 428 -15.03 43.99 19.15
C ILE A 428 -14.58 43.26 17.88
N PRO A 429 -14.11 42.01 17.96
CA PRO A 429 -13.77 41.23 16.77
C PRO A 429 -14.98 41.10 15.85
N GLY A 430 -14.77 41.19 14.53
CA GLY A 430 -15.87 41.12 13.57
C GLY A 430 -16.63 42.44 13.36
N ILE A 431 -16.32 43.51 14.10
CA ILE A 431 -16.88 44.85 13.89
C ILE A 431 -15.83 45.79 13.29
N GLY A 432 -16.22 46.47 12.20
CA GLY A 432 -15.44 47.51 11.55
C GLY A 432 -14.96 47.14 10.15
N HIS A 433 -14.95 48.14 9.27
CA HIS A 433 -14.45 48.01 7.92
C HIS A 433 -13.65 49.27 7.50
N LYS A 434 -12.62 49.08 6.66
CA LYS A 434 -11.77 50.19 6.15
C LYS A 434 -12.52 51.15 5.22
N VAL A 435 -13.27 50.61 4.25
CA VAL A 435 -14.00 51.38 3.19
C VAL A 435 -15.53 51.34 3.33
N LYS A 436 -16.12 50.17 3.55
CA LYS A 436 -17.56 49.96 3.69
C LYS A 436 -18.13 50.62 4.95
N SER A 437 -19.40 50.99 4.86
CA SER A 437 -20.13 51.71 5.90
C SER A 437 -21.62 51.42 5.81
N ARG A 438 -22.42 51.95 6.74
CA ARG A 438 -23.88 51.83 6.73
C ARG A 438 -24.53 52.24 5.39
N ASN A 439 -23.98 53.26 4.73
CA ASN A 439 -24.50 53.76 3.43
C ASN A 439 -23.87 53.06 2.21
N ASN A 440 -22.83 52.24 2.42
CA ASN A 440 -22.15 51.45 1.40
C ASN A 440 -21.83 50.07 2.00
N PRO A 441 -22.85 49.19 2.12
CA PRO A 441 -22.72 47.91 2.82
C PRO A 441 -21.74 46.96 2.11
N ASP A 442 -21.19 46.03 2.87
CA ASP A 442 -20.43 44.92 2.31
C ASP A 442 -21.40 43.87 1.75
N LEU A 443 -21.49 43.76 0.42
CA LEU A 443 -22.38 42.83 -0.25
C LEU A 443 -22.17 41.37 0.17
N ARG A 444 -20.96 40.99 0.60
CA ARG A 444 -20.69 39.64 1.13
C ARG A 444 -21.47 39.38 2.42
N VAL A 445 -21.53 40.38 3.30
CA VAL A 445 -22.27 40.31 4.56
C VAL A 445 -23.77 40.25 4.29
N GLU A 446 -24.26 41.05 3.34
CA GLU A 446 -25.67 41.04 2.96
C GLU A 446 -26.11 39.70 2.37
N LEU A 447 -25.30 39.06 1.52
CA LEU A 447 -25.58 37.72 1.00
C LEU A 447 -25.69 36.66 2.11
N VAL A 448 -24.79 36.73 3.10
CA VAL A 448 -24.84 35.81 4.26
C VAL A 448 -26.09 36.06 5.09
N LYS A 449 -26.39 37.33 5.42
CA LYS A 449 -27.59 37.72 6.18
C LYS A 449 -28.86 37.22 5.48
N GLU A 450 -29.02 37.51 4.19
CA GLU A 450 -30.19 37.09 3.40
C GLU A 450 -30.35 35.57 3.40
N TYR A 451 -29.26 34.83 3.18
CA TYR A 451 -29.30 33.37 3.16
C TYR A 451 -29.71 32.80 4.53
N VAL A 452 -29.09 33.28 5.61
CA VAL A 452 -29.33 32.77 6.96
C VAL A 452 -30.74 33.10 7.43
N THR A 453 -31.21 34.33 7.26
CA THR A 453 -32.58 34.73 7.62
C THR A 453 -33.64 33.94 6.86
N LYS A 454 -33.37 33.55 5.60
CA LYS A 454 -34.31 32.78 4.79
C LYS A 454 -34.34 31.28 5.10
N HIS A 455 -33.20 30.70 5.47
CA HIS A 455 -33.04 29.25 5.50
C HIS A 455 -32.76 28.65 6.88
N PHE A 456 -32.24 29.41 7.84
CA PHE A 456 -31.93 28.87 9.16
C PHE A 456 -33.19 28.79 10.03
N PRO A 457 -33.36 27.72 10.83
CA PRO A 457 -34.47 27.63 11.78
C PRO A 457 -34.42 28.72 12.86
N THR A 458 -33.23 29.18 13.22
CA THR A 458 -32.99 30.20 14.24
C THR A 458 -31.69 30.92 13.94
N HIS A 459 -31.67 32.23 14.13
CA HIS A 459 -30.52 33.12 13.88
C HIS A 459 -30.36 34.16 14.99
N LYS A 460 -30.57 33.73 16.24
CA LYS A 460 -30.64 34.62 17.42
C LYS A 460 -29.32 35.34 17.68
N LEU A 461 -28.19 34.66 17.45
CA LEU A 461 -26.89 35.29 17.66
C LEU A 461 -26.59 36.29 16.54
N LEU A 462 -26.99 36.01 15.30
CA LEU A 462 -26.97 36.99 14.22
C LEU A 462 -27.82 38.22 14.53
N ASP A 463 -29.05 38.04 15.03
CA ASP A 463 -29.92 39.16 15.42
C ASP A 463 -29.28 40.03 16.51
N TYR A 464 -28.67 39.37 17.51
CA TYR A 464 -27.90 40.05 18.54
C TYR A 464 -26.71 40.83 17.96
N ALA A 465 -25.97 40.24 17.01
CA ALA A 465 -24.85 40.90 16.35
C ALA A 465 -25.28 42.11 15.51
N ILE A 466 -26.43 42.05 14.82
CA ILE A 466 -27.02 43.17 14.08
C ILE A 466 -27.45 44.29 15.04
N ALA A 467 -27.99 43.94 16.21
CA ALA A 467 -28.33 44.91 17.24
C ALA A 467 -27.07 45.59 17.81
N VAL A 468 -25.97 44.85 18.00
CA VAL A 468 -24.64 45.40 18.37
C VAL A 468 -24.12 46.34 17.28
N GLU A 469 -24.22 45.95 16.01
CA GLU A 469 -23.86 46.79 14.85
C GLU A 469 -24.62 48.13 14.86
N THR A 470 -25.90 48.12 15.22
CA THR A 470 -26.71 49.35 15.34
C THR A 470 -26.14 50.29 16.42
N VAL A 471 -25.66 49.75 17.54
CA VAL A 471 -25.01 50.53 18.60
C VAL A 471 -23.65 51.06 18.14
N THR A 472 -22.83 50.26 17.46
CA THR A 472 -21.48 50.68 17.04
C THR A 472 -21.51 51.68 15.88
N THR A 473 -22.41 51.51 14.92
CA THR A 473 -22.58 52.44 13.79
C THR A 473 -23.09 53.81 14.23
N SER A 474 -23.81 53.90 15.36
CA SER A 474 -24.18 55.20 15.96
C SER A 474 -22.97 56.04 16.40
N LYS A 475 -21.81 55.40 16.64
CA LYS A 475 -20.55 56.08 16.97
C LYS A 475 -19.78 56.48 15.72
N LYS A 476 -19.73 55.59 14.72
CA LYS A 476 -19.05 55.85 13.44
C LYS A 476 -19.61 54.92 12.36
N ASP A 477 -19.94 55.48 11.21
CA ASP A 477 -20.66 54.78 10.13
C ASP A 477 -19.95 53.54 9.56
N ASN A 478 -18.63 53.43 9.72
CA ASN A 478 -17.84 52.30 9.23
C ASN A 478 -17.65 51.17 10.25
N LEU A 479 -18.23 51.28 11.45
CA LEU A 479 -18.24 50.24 12.49
C LEU A 479 -19.39 49.24 12.26
N ILE A 480 -19.46 48.73 11.03
CA ILE A 480 -20.44 47.72 10.59
C ILE A 480 -19.97 46.29 10.92
N LEU A 481 -20.88 45.33 10.91
CA LEU A 481 -20.55 43.91 11.01
C LEU A 481 -19.82 43.49 9.72
N ASN A 482 -18.59 42.98 9.86
CA ASN A 482 -17.80 42.55 8.71
C ASN A 482 -18.10 41.07 8.36
N VAL A 483 -17.53 40.59 7.25
CA VAL A 483 -17.77 39.21 6.78
C VAL A 483 -17.30 38.15 7.77
N ASP A 484 -16.19 38.39 8.47
CA ASP A 484 -15.65 37.45 9.46
C ASP A 484 -16.59 37.34 10.66
N GLY A 485 -17.06 38.48 11.19
CA GLY A 485 -18.03 38.53 12.28
C GLY A 485 -19.37 37.91 11.91
N CYS A 486 -19.88 38.20 10.71
CA CYS A 486 -21.13 37.67 10.21
C CYS A 486 -21.08 36.14 10.04
N VAL A 487 -20.04 35.61 9.40
CA VAL A 487 -19.85 34.16 9.23
C VAL A 487 -19.70 33.48 10.59
N ALA A 488 -18.93 34.06 11.52
CA ALA A 488 -18.71 33.51 12.85
C ALA A 488 -20.02 33.31 13.63
N VAL A 489 -20.84 34.37 13.77
CA VAL A 489 -22.09 34.28 14.53
C VAL A 489 -23.12 33.37 13.85
N CYS A 490 -23.19 33.38 12.52
CA CYS A 490 -24.04 32.47 11.77
C CYS A 490 -23.60 31.01 11.90
N PHE A 491 -22.29 30.73 11.95
CA PHE A 491 -21.79 29.37 12.14
C PHE A 491 -22.09 28.86 13.56
N VAL A 492 -22.03 29.72 14.58
CA VAL A 492 -22.48 29.37 15.93
C VAL A 492 -23.99 29.05 15.93
N ASP A 493 -24.81 29.88 15.27
CA ASP A 493 -26.25 29.61 15.14
C ASP A 493 -26.51 28.28 14.40
N LEU A 494 -25.68 27.92 13.41
CA LEU A 494 -25.75 26.63 12.71
C LEU A 494 -25.46 25.48 13.68
N LEU A 495 -24.36 25.52 14.43
CA LEU A 495 -24.00 24.44 15.35
C LEU A 495 -25.06 24.28 16.45
N ARG A 496 -25.51 25.38 17.05
CA ARG A 496 -26.46 25.34 18.17
C ARG A 496 -27.90 24.99 17.75
N ASN A 497 -28.33 25.39 16.55
CA ASN A 497 -29.74 25.33 16.17
C ASN A 497 -30.05 24.44 14.96
N SER A 498 -29.07 23.74 14.39
CA SER A 498 -29.33 22.83 13.26
C SER A 498 -30.07 21.55 13.63
N GLY A 499 -30.16 21.24 14.93
CA GLY A 499 -30.66 19.97 15.44
C GLY A 499 -29.67 18.81 15.28
N ALA A 500 -28.49 19.08 14.71
CA ALA A 500 -27.48 18.05 14.47
C ALA A 500 -26.49 17.88 15.63
N PHE A 501 -26.43 18.81 16.59
CA PHE A 501 -25.48 18.80 17.70
C PHE A 501 -26.19 19.01 19.03
N SER A 502 -25.67 18.39 20.09
CA SER A 502 -25.99 18.83 21.44
C SER A 502 -25.29 20.16 21.77
N ALA A 503 -25.71 20.85 22.83
CA ALA A 503 -25.07 22.08 23.26
C ALA A 503 -23.59 21.86 23.61
N GLU A 504 -23.25 20.75 24.26
CA GLU A 504 -21.88 20.40 24.61
C GLU A 504 -21.02 20.14 23.36
N GLU A 505 -21.54 19.36 22.40
CA GLU A 505 -20.83 19.10 21.15
C GLU A 505 -20.58 20.39 20.34
N ALA A 506 -21.57 21.30 20.29
CA ALA A 506 -21.43 22.56 19.59
C ALA A 506 -20.29 23.41 20.20
N GLU A 507 -20.21 23.49 21.53
CA GLU A 507 -19.13 24.20 22.22
C GLU A 507 -17.77 23.55 21.99
N ASP A 508 -17.72 22.22 22.00
CA ASP A 508 -16.47 21.48 21.74
C ASP A 508 -15.94 21.73 20.34
N TYR A 509 -16.79 21.70 19.30
CA TYR A 509 -16.37 22.01 17.93
C TYR A 509 -15.89 23.46 17.77
N LEU A 510 -16.50 24.42 18.48
CA LEU A 510 -16.03 25.80 18.49
C LEU A 510 -14.64 25.90 19.13
N ARG A 511 -14.42 25.24 20.28
CA ARG A 511 -13.11 25.22 20.96
C ARG A 511 -12.02 24.51 20.16
N MET A 512 -12.37 23.53 19.35
CA MET A 512 -11.44 22.84 18.44
C MET A 512 -10.93 23.73 17.29
N GLY A 513 -11.52 24.92 17.07
CA GLY A 513 -11.11 25.84 16.01
C GLY A 513 -11.59 25.43 14.62
N VAL A 514 -12.77 24.81 14.51
CA VAL A 514 -13.35 24.41 13.22
C VAL A 514 -13.55 25.62 12.28
N LEU A 515 -13.84 26.79 12.83
CA LEU A 515 -13.96 28.05 12.08
C LEU A 515 -12.64 28.47 11.42
N ASN A 516 -11.51 28.36 12.12
CA ASN A 516 -10.18 28.49 11.49
C ASN A 516 -9.98 27.47 10.37
N GLY A 517 -10.39 26.22 10.58
CA GLY A 517 -10.33 25.17 9.55
C GLY A 517 -11.10 25.56 8.28
N LEU A 518 -12.29 26.14 8.44
CA LEU A 518 -13.12 26.63 7.34
C LEU A 518 -12.44 27.78 6.57
N PHE A 519 -11.84 28.73 7.29
CA PHE A 519 -11.08 29.82 6.68
C PHE A 519 -9.82 29.33 5.95
N VAL A 520 -9.07 28.41 6.56
CA VAL A 520 -7.87 27.80 5.96
C VAL A 520 -8.22 27.06 4.67
N LEU A 521 -9.28 26.26 4.69
CA LEU A 521 -9.74 25.51 3.52
C LEU A 521 -10.18 26.45 2.40
N GLY A 522 -11.00 27.46 2.71
CA GLY A 522 -11.44 28.47 1.73
C GLY A 522 -10.25 29.23 1.16
N ARG A 523 -9.40 29.80 2.02
CA ARG A 523 -8.26 30.63 1.61
C ARG A 523 -7.24 29.88 0.77
N SER A 524 -7.10 28.57 0.98
CA SER A 524 -6.20 27.73 0.18
C SER A 524 -6.50 27.81 -1.31
N ILE A 525 -7.76 28.03 -1.71
CA ILE A 525 -8.17 28.20 -3.12
C ILE A 525 -7.46 29.41 -3.74
N GLY A 526 -7.52 30.58 -3.08
CA GLY A 526 -6.87 31.80 -3.55
C GLY A 526 -5.35 31.73 -3.51
N LEU A 527 -4.78 31.08 -2.49
CA LEU A 527 -3.32 30.91 -2.41
C LEU A 527 -2.79 30.02 -3.53
N ILE A 528 -3.48 28.92 -3.86
CA ILE A 528 -3.15 28.09 -5.04
C ILE A 528 -3.25 28.93 -6.31
N ALA A 529 -4.30 29.76 -6.45
CA ALA A 529 -4.48 30.63 -7.60
C ALA A 529 -3.32 31.63 -7.74
N HIS A 530 -2.87 32.26 -6.66
CA HIS A 530 -1.71 33.14 -6.66
C HIS A 530 -0.41 32.43 -7.05
N TYR A 531 -0.18 31.20 -6.58
CA TYR A 531 0.98 30.41 -7.04
C TYR A 531 0.92 30.19 -8.56
N LEU A 532 -0.22 29.73 -9.08
CA LEU A 532 -0.39 29.45 -10.50
C LEU A 532 -0.24 30.72 -11.34
N ASP A 533 -0.78 31.83 -10.86
CA ASP A 533 -0.66 33.14 -11.48
C ASP A 533 0.80 33.58 -11.61
N GLN A 534 1.58 33.54 -10.53
CA GLN A 534 3.00 33.91 -10.58
C GLN A 534 3.82 33.00 -11.50
N LYS A 535 3.49 31.69 -11.57
CA LYS A 535 4.11 30.77 -12.54
C LYS A 535 3.76 31.14 -13.99
N ARG A 536 2.49 31.48 -14.28
CA ARG A 536 2.04 31.93 -15.60
C ARG A 536 2.73 33.23 -16.02
N LEU A 537 2.84 34.18 -15.08
CA LEU A 537 3.51 35.47 -15.29
C LEU A 537 5.03 35.36 -15.40
N ARG A 538 5.63 34.20 -15.11
CA ARG A 538 7.08 33.96 -15.13
C ARG A 538 7.85 35.00 -14.32
N THR A 539 7.28 35.42 -13.19
CA THR A 539 7.87 36.45 -12.33
C THR A 539 9.19 35.99 -11.73
N GLY A 540 10.22 36.84 -11.79
CA GLY A 540 11.53 36.59 -11.20
C GLY A 540 11.56 36.74 -9.68
N LEU A 541 12.71 36.42 -9.07
CA LEU A 541 12.94 36.50 -7.63
C LEU A 541 12.54 37.87 -7.04
N TYR A 542 11.83 37.85 -5.91
CA TYR A 542 11.52 39.06 -5.15
C TYR A 542 12.62 39.38 -4.14
N ARG A 543 13.00 40.65 -4.05
CA ARG A 543 13.81 41.23 -2.97
C ARG A 543 13.08 42.49 -2.49
N HIS A 544 12.95 42.65 -1.18
CA HIS A 544 12.26 43.81 -0.62
C HIS A 544 13.09 45.09 -0.85
N PRO A 545 12.47 46.19 -1.30
CA PRO A 545 13.17 47.47 -1.48
C PRO A 545 13.77 47.99 -0.17
N TRP A 546 14.92 48.68 -0.24
CA TRP A 546 15.61 49.19 0.95
C TRP A 546 14.98 50.46 1.52
N ASP A 547 14.31 51.25 0.70
CA ASP A 547 13.56 52.45 1.07
C ASP A 547 12.28 52.14 1.88
N ASP A 548 11.79 50.90 1.80
CA ASP A 548 10.71 50.39 2.66
C ASP A 548 11.24 49.87 4.03
N ILE A 549 12.56 49.85 4.27
CA ILE A 549 13.18 49.36 5.50
C ILE A 549 13.81 50.50 6.29
N THR A 550 13.32 50.73 7.51
CA THR A 550 14.00 51.64 8.46
C THR A 550 15.11 50.88 9.19
N TYR A 551 16.38 51.17 8.85
CA TYR A 551 17.54 50.57 9.50
C TYR A 551 17.97 51.38 10.73
N LEU A 552 17.54 50.95 11.92
CA LEU A 552 17.98 51.51 13.20
C LEU A 552 19.17 50.70 13.76
N LEU A 553 20.35 50.89 13.17
CA LEU A 553 21.57 50.23 13.61
C LEU A 553 22.11 50.91 14.88
N PRO A 554 22.50 50.14 15.91
CA PRO A 554 23.07 50.72 17.12
C PRO A 554 24.49 51.26 16.87
N ASN A 555 24.87 52.28 17.62
CA ASN A 555 26.23 52.82 17.58
C ASN A 555 27.16 51.94 18.42
N ILE A 556 28.21 51.39 17.79
CA ILE A 556 29.28 50.69 18.52
C ILE A 556 30.18 51.75 19.15
N SER A 557 30.20 51.83 20.49
CA SER A 557 31.20 52.64 21.20
C SER A 557 32.60 52.08 20.93
N LYS A 558 33.50 52.87 20.32
CA LYS A 558 34.90 52.49 20.12
C LYS A 558 35.66 52.49 21.46
N GLY A 559 35.51 51.41 22.24
CA GLY A 559 36.38 51.09 23.38
C GLY A 559 37.58 50.23 22.96
N ALA A 560 38.60 50.13 23.81
CA ALA A 560 39.74 49.23 23.57
C ALA A 560 39.26 47.76 23.39
N PRO A 561 39.97 46.92 22.60
CA PRO A 561 39.58 45.53 22.38
C PRO A 561 39.41 44.81 23.72
N GLY A 562 38.18 44.36 24.03
CA GLY A 562 37.82 43.72 25.30
C GLY A 562 36.95 44.55 26.26
N ALA A 563 36.63 45.81 25.93
CA ALA A 563 35.75 46.69 26.72
C ALA A 563 34.52 47.19 25.95
N GLU A 564 34.01 46.41 24.99
CA GLU A 564 32.79 46.75 24.25
C GLU A 564 31.57 46.62 25.18
N GLY A 565 31.12 47.76 25.72
CA GLY A 565 29.90 47.88 26.50
C GLY A 565 28.65 47.53 25.68
N ARG A 566 27.58 47.22 26.41
CA ARG A 566 26.29 46.79 25.87
C ARG A 566 25.80 47.73 24.76
N VAL A 567 25.41 47.13 23.65
CA VAL A 567 24.85 47.80 22.48
C VAL A 567 23.46 48.36 22.84
N GLU A 568 23.35 49.68 23.04
CA GLU A 568 22.07 50.36 23.27
C GLU A 568 21.47 50.86 21.95
N VAL A 569 20.22 50.48 21.70
CA VAL A 569 19.39 51.03 20.61
C VAL A 569 18.54 52.14 21.23
N SER A 570 18.86 53.40 20.95
CA SER A 570 17.98 54.52 21.28
C SER A 570 16.79 54.52 20.32
N ILE A 571 15.60 54.14 20.83
CA ILE A 571 14.32 54.13 20.09
C ILE A 571 13.71 55.53 20.09
#